data_AF-A0A3B1AWF0-F1
#
_entry.id   AF-A0A3B1AWF0-F1
#
_cell.length_a   1.000
_cell.length_b   1.000
_cell.length_c   1.000
_cell.angle_alpha   90.00
_cell.angle_beta   90.00
_cell.angle_gamma   90.00
#
_symmetry.space_group_name_H-M   'P 1'
#
loop_
_entity.id
_entity.type
_entity.pdbx_description
1 polymer ?
#
loop_
_entity_poly.entity_id
_entity_poly.type
_entity_poly.pdbx_seq_one_letter_code
_entity_poly.pdbx_strand_id
1 'polypeptide(L)'
;QDGATIIPVPTPAHPTLQAALDALGGAGVVEITDNGRYEETLTVSVADNAGIELRAANGRNPHLALTGPLTVNGGEGSRFSINGCLLSGDLLTVPDTGTNNLSQLEIVHCTWVPGRTLDADGNPLTPAAVSISVALANVSVSIERAITGALRMVPESRLALFDSIVDATDAEAVAFSGLDDNSPGATLSATASTVIGKIHAREFDTVNNCILLARLSAADTWNAPVWTERKQTGCVRFSFLPFNAIVPRRYRCQPDSADSARRLSPRFTSLNFGQAAYGQLSQLTAEAIWRGADDESEMGAFHHLYAPQRDRNLRIRLREYLRVGLEAGLFYET
;
A
#
# COMPACT_ATOMS: atom_id res chain seq x y z
N GLN A 1 -24.22 1.72 -11.17
CA GLN A 1 -24.49 0.30 -10.94
C GLN A 1 -25.72 0.23 -10.05
N ASP A 2 -26.92 0.32 -10.63
CA ASP A 2 -28.16 0.07 -9.90
C ASP A 2 -28.54 -1.39 -10.17
N GLY A 3 -28.49 -2.25 -9.14
CA GLY A 3 -28.93 -3.65 -9.23
C GLY A 3 -27.96 -4.73 -8.74
N ALA A 4 -26.82 -4.40 -8.13
CA ALA A 4 -25.96 -5.41 -7.52
C ALA A 4 -26.63 -5.99 -6.26
N THR A 5 -26.67 -7.32 -6.12
CA THR A 5 -27.11 -8.00 -4.89
C THR A 5 -26.22 -7.55 -3.73
N ILE A 6 -26.81 -7.05 -2.64
CA ILE A 6 -26.09 -6.70 -1.42
C ILE A 6 -26.53 -7.66 -0.32
N ILE A 7 -25.58 -8.39 0.26
CA ILE A 7 -25.79 -9.28 1.40
C ILE A 7 -25.14 -8.64 2.64
N PRO A 8 -25.95 -8.17 3.61
CA PRO A 8 -25.40 -7.63 4.86
C PRO A 8 -24.92 -8.76 5.79
N VAL A 9 -23.82 -8.51 6.49
CA VAL A 9 -23.22 -9.38 7.51
C VAL A 9 -22.93 -8.57 8.79
N PRO A 10 -23.17 -9.13 9.99
CA PRO A 10 -23.79 -10.42 10.25
C PRO A 10 -25.33 -10.33 10.22
N THR A 11 -25.99 -11.39 9.75
CA THR A 11 -27.44 -11.57 9.86
C THR A 11 -27.78 -13.00 10.29
N PRO A 12 -29.01 -13.29 10.77
CA PRO A 12 -29.40 -14.68 11.06
C PRO A 12 -29.29 -15.63 9.86
N ALA A 13 -29.47 -15.12 8.64
CA ALA A 13 -29.31 -15.90 7.40
C ALA A 13 -27.83 -16.05 6.98
N HIS A 14 -26.99 -15.06 7.29
CA HIS A 14 -25.57 -15.04 6.94
C HIS A 14 -24.77 -14.62 8.18
N PRO A 15 -24.52 -15.55 9.11
CA PRO A 15 -23.84 -15.23 10.36
C PRO A 15 -22.33 -15.02 10.19
N THR A 16 -21.75 -15.47 9.06
CA THR A 16 -20.32 -15.40 8.76
C THR A 16 -20.06 -14.75 7.40
N LEU A 17 -18.84 -14.28 7.18
CA LEU A 17 -18.44 -13.70 5.89
C LEU A 17 -18.46 -14.76 4.79
N GLN A 18 -17.97 -15.97 5.06
CA GLN A 18 -17.99 -17.04 4.06
C GLN A 18 -19.41 -17.39 3.63
N ALA A 19 -20.36 -17.47 4.57
CA ALA A 19 -21.76 -17.77 4.25
C ALA A 19 -22.39 -16.72 3.32
N ALA A 20 -22.03 -15.44 3.51
CA ALA A 20 -22.49 -14.37 2.63
C ALA A 20 -21.81 -14.40 1.26
N LEU A 21 -20.51 -14.68 1.20
CA LEU A 21 -19.77 -14.85 -0.06
C LEU A 21 -20.33 -16.00 -0.90
N ASP A 22 -20.63 -17.14 -0.26
CA ASP A 22 -21.23 -18.30 -0.92
C ASP A 22 -22.63 -17.97 -1.47
N ALA A 23 -23.42 -17.21 -0.70
CA ALA A 23 -24.78 -16.81 -1.08
C ALA A 23 -24.83 -15.83 -2.27
N LEU A 24 -23.76 -15.10 -2.58
CA LEU A 24 -23.69 -14.23 -3.76
C LEU A 24 -23.69 -15.01 -5.09
N GLY A 25 -23.28 -16.28 -5.10
CA GLY A 25 -23.22 -17.06 -6.33
C GLY A 25 -22.30 -16.47 -7.41
N GLY A 26 -21.26 -15.73 -7.00
CA GLY A 26 -20.23 -15.21 -7.91
C GLY A 26 -20.35 -13.74 -8.32
N ALA A 27 -21.38 -13.01 -7.88
CA ALA A 27 -21.55 -11.59 -8.20
C ALA A 27 -22.31 -10.81 -7.11
N GLY A 28 -21.85 -9.61 -6.77
CA GLY A 28 -22.55 -8.69 -5.87
C GLY A 28 -21.64 -8.12 -4.78
N VAL A 29 -22.23 -7.79 -3.63
CA VAL A 29 -21.56 -7.12 -2.52
C VAL A 29 -21.86 -7.85 -1.23
N VAL A 30 -20.82 -8.18 -0.45
CA VAL A 30 -20.95 -8.50 0.97
C VAL A 30 -20.68 -7.22 1.75
N GLU A 31 -21.64 -6.74 2.54
CA GLU A 31 -21.49 -5.52 3.34
C GLU A 31 -21.46 -5.85 4.84
N ILE A 32 -20.33 -5.59 5.48
CA ILE A 32 -20.13 -5.77 6.91
C ILE A 32 -20.67 -4.55 7.64
N THR A 33 -21.75 -4.75 8.40
CA THR A 33 -22.58 -3.69 8.97
C THR A 33 -22.15 -3.26 10.38
N ASP A 34 -21.23 -3.98 10.99
CA ASP A 34 -20.71 -3.76 12.34
C ASP A 34 -19.16 -3.57 12.37
N ASN A 35 -18.61 -3.49 13.58
CA ASN A 35 -17.16 -3.45 13.83
C ASN A 35 -16.67 -4.79 14.43
N GLY A 36 -17.31 -5.89 14.06
CA GLY A 36 -17.01 -7.21 14.60
C GLY A 36 -15.61 -7.70 14.24
N ARG A 37 -15.15 -8.71 14.99
CA ARG A 37 -13.96 -9.51 14.66
C ARG A 37 -14.41 -10.83 14.05
N TYR A 38 -13.98 -11.09 12.83
CA TYR A 38 -14.33 -12.25 12.02
C TYR A 38 -13.11 -13.17 11.90
N GLU A 39 -13.17 -14.32 12.57
CA GLU A 39 -12.09 -15.33 12.58
C GLU A 39 -12.42 -16.45 11.59
N GLU A 40 -12.00 -16.28 10.35
CA GLU A 40 -12.39 -17.16 9.24
C GLU A 40 -11.24 -17.36 8.24
N THR A 41 -11.25 -18.49 7.54
CA THR A 41 -10.51 -18.66 6.28
C THR A 41 -11.50 -18.43 5.15
N LEU A 42 -11.18 -17.51 4.24
CA LEU A 42 -12.12 -17.04 3.23
C LEU A 42 -11.73 -17.54 1.84
N THR A 43 -12.73 -17.99 1.07
CA THR A 43 -12.59 -18.29 -0.36
C THR A 43 -13.61 -17.47 -1.13
N VAL A 44 -13.12 -16.72 -2.11
CA VAL A 44 -13.94 -15.93 -3.03
C VAL A 44 -13.85 -16.56 -4.41
N SER A 45 -15.01 -16.76 -5.04
CA SER A 45 -15.11 -17.27 -6.41
C SER A 45 -15.98 -16.32 -7.21
N VAL A 46 -15.38 -15.48 -8.04
CA VAL A 46 -16.08 -14.51 -8.88
C VAL A 46 -16.45 -15.14 -10.22
N ALA A 47 -17.71 -14.98 -10.66
CA ALA A 47 -18.16 -15.50 -11.95
C ALA A 47 -17.56 -14.74 -13.15
N ASP A 48 -17.65 -15.32 -14.34
CA ASP A 48 -17.22 -14.68 -15.59
C ASP A 48 -17.92 -13.32 -15.78
N ASN A 49 -17.14 -12.30 -16.14
CA ASN A 49 -17.59 -10.93 -16.40
C ASN A 49 -18.36 -10.30 -15.22
N ALA A 50 -18.15 -10.80 -14.00
CA ALA A 50 -18.81 -10.34 -12.79
C ALA A 50 -17.85 -9.65 -11.80
N GLY A 51 -18.41 -9.08 -10.74
CA GLY A 51 -17.64 -8.50 -9.65
C GLY A 51 -18.19 -8.88 -8.29
N ILE A 52 -17.29 -9.18 -7.35
CA ILE A 52 -17.59 -9.26 -5.92
C ILE A 52 -16.87 -8.13 -5.19
N GLU A 53 -17.59 -7.39 -4.36
CA GLU A 53 -17.03 -6.43 -3.40
C GLU A 53 -17.23 -6.94 -1.96
N LEU A 54 -16.14 -7.04 -1.20
CA LEU A 54 -16.17 -7.23 0.25
C LEU A 54 -15.98 -5.89 0.96
N ARG A 55 -17.13 -5.37 1.38
CA ARG A 55 -17.46 -4.13 2.07
C ARG A 55 -17.33 -3.96 3.57
N ALA A 56 -16.70 -2.92 4.11
CA ALA A 56 -17.18 -2.30 5.34
C ALA A 56 -18.31 -1.30 5.06
N ALA A 57 -19.35 -1.28 5.88
CA ALA A 57 -20.35 -0.22 5.83
C ALA A 57 -19.74 1.14 6.26
N ASN A 58 -20.35 2.25 5.84
CA ASN A 58 -19.85 3.58 6.18
C ASN A 58 -19.72 3.78 7.71
N GLY A 59 -18.56 4.29 8.12
CA GLY A 59 -18.24 4.52 9.54
C GLY A 59 -17.94 3.24 10.32
N ARG A 60 -17.74 2.11 9.63
CA ARG A 60 -17.30 0.84 10.22
C ARG A 60 -15.83 0.55 9.89
N ASN A 61 -15.19 -0.21 10.77
CA ASN A 61 -13.85 -0.74 10.62
C ASN A 61 -13.82 -2.18 11.17
N PRO A 62 -14.41 -3.14 10.46
CA PRO A 62 -14.43 -4.54 10.87
C PRO A 62 -13.03 -5.15 10.79
N HIS A 63 -12.77 -6.10 11.70
CA HIS A 63 -11.50 -6.82 11.77
C HIS A 63 -11.65 -8.23 11.23
N LEU A 64 -11.01 -8.52 10.10
CA LEU A 64 -10.90 -9.85 9.49
C LEU A 64 -9.61 -10.49 10.01
N ALA A 65 -9.74 -11.27 11.07
CA ALA A 65 -8.67 -12.04 11.68
C ALA A 65 -8.54 -13.39 10.97
N LEU A 66 -7.86 -13.39 9.83
CA LEU A 66 -7.72 -14.56 8.97
C LEU A 66 -7.01 -15.71 9.69
N THR A 67 -7.67 -16.87 9.77
CA THR A 67 -7.11 -18.10 10.37
C THR A 67 -6.43 -19.00 9.33
N GLY A 68 -6.47 -18.58 8.07
CA GLY A 68 -5.80 -19.13 6.90
C GLY A 68 -5.92 -18.14 5.73
N PRO A 69 -5.38 -18.43 4.54
CA PRO A 69 -5.33 -17.46 3.46
C PRO A 69 -6.71 -17.06 2.93
N LEU A 70 -6.92 -15.77 2.65
CA LEU A 70 -8.04 -15.30 1.82
C LEU A 70 -7.71 -15.64 0.36
N THR A 71 -8.35 -16.68 -0.17
CA THR A 71 -8.08 -17.18 -1.53
C THR A 71 -9.08 -16.61 -2.52
N VAL A 72 -8.60 -15.95 -3.58
CA VAL A 72 -9.44 -15.32 -4.60
C VAL A 72 -9.30 -16.05 -5.93
N ASN A 73 -10.40 -16.62 -6.39
CA ASN A 73 -10.57 -17.22 -7.70
C ASN A 73 -11.55 -16.39 -8.52
N GLY A 74 -11.33 -16.30 -9.83
CA GLY A 74 -12.19 -15.55 -10.71
C GLY A 74 -12.33 -16.19 -12.08
N GLY A 75 -13.49 -16.02 -12.71
CA GLY A 75 -13.72 -16.30 -14.12
C GLY A 75 -13.10 -15.26 -15.04
N GLU A 76 -13.26 -15.43 -16.35
CA GLU A 76 -12.76 -14.47 -17.35
C GLU A 76 -13.38 -13.08 -17.15
N GLY A 77 -12.59 -12.01 -17.20
CA GLY A 77 -13.09 -10.64 -17.05
C GLY A 77 -13.61 -10.30 -15.64
N SER A 78 -13.35 -11.15 -14.65
CA SER A 78 -13.86 -10.99 -13.29
C SER A 78 -13.05 -10.00 -12.45
N ARG A 79 -13.72 -9.37 -11.48
CA ARG A 79 -13.11 -8.44 -10.52
C ARG A 79 -13.44 -8.81 -9.06
N PHE A 80 -12.44 -8.71 -8.19
CA PHE A 80 -12.66 -8.76 -6.75
C PHE A 80 -12.15 -7.47 -6.12
N SER A 81 -12.96 -6.85 -5.27
CA SER A 81 -12.56 -5.69 -4.48
C SER A 81 -12.79 -5.93 -2.99
N ILE A 82 -11.91 -5.38 -2.16
CA ILE A 82 -12.08 -5.32 -0.71
C ILE A 82 -11.91 -3.87 -0.25
N ASN A 83 -12.84 -3.38 0.56
CA ASN A 83 -12.95 -1.98 0.90
C ASN A 83 -13.23 -1.74 2.39
N GLY A 84 -12.34 -1.00 3.08
CA GLY A 84 -12.59 -0.49 4.43
C GLY A 84 -12.38 -1.50 5.56
N CYS A 85 -11.60 -2.55 5.35
CA CYS A 85 -11.38 -3.62 6.33
C CYS A 85 -9.98 -3.58 6.96
N LEU A 86 -9.88 -3.95 8.25
CA LEU A 86 -8.62 -4.31 8.90
C LEU A 86 -8.41 -5.82 8.77
N LEU A 87 -7.26 -6.26 8.26
CA LEU A 87 -6.91 -7.65 8.03
C LEU A 87 -5.63 -8.04 8.77
N SER A 88 -5.66 -9.19 9.45
CA SER A 88 -4.52 -9.75 10.19
C SER A 88 -4.50 -11.27 10.07
N GLY A 89 -3.43 -11.90 10.58
CA GLY A 89 -3.33 -13.36 10.71
C GLY A 89 -2.65 -14.03 9.52
N ASP A 90 -3.18 -13.85 8.30
CA ASP A 90 -2.64 -14.48 7.09
C ASP A 90 -2.75 -13.59 5.83
N LEU A 91 -2.32 -14.13 4.68
CA LEU A 91 -2.25 -13.40 3.41
C LEU A 91 -3.52 -13.52 2.53
N LEU A 92 -3.70 -12.56 1.61
CA LEU A 92 -4.54 -12.72 0.42
C LEU A 92 -3.74 -13.39 -0.70
N THR A 93 -4.26 -14.47 -1.27
CA THR A 93 -3.62 -15.16 -2.39
C THR A 93 -4.52 -15.20 -3.62
N VAL A 94 -3.94 -14.89 -4.79
CA VAL A 94 -4.51 -15.13 -6.12
C VAL A 94 -3.65 -16.22 -6.78
N PRO A 95 -4.00 -17.51 -6.58
CA PRO A 95 -3.19 -18.62 -7.08
C PRO A 95 -3.35 -18.80 -8.59
N ASP A 96 -2.31 -19.30 -9.25
CA ASP A 96 -2.41 -19.90 -10.58
C ASP A 96 -2.74 -21.38 -10.45
N THR A 97 -4.03 -21.70 -10.48
CA THR A 97 -4.53 -23.09 -10.42
C THR A 97 -4.70 -23.71 -11.81
N GLY A 98 -4.37 -22.98 -12.88
CA GLY A 98 -4.73 -23.32 -14.26
C GLY A 98 -6.21 -23.08 -14.62
N THR A 99 -7.06 -22.77 -13.65
CA THR A 99 -8.49 -22.43 -13.86
C THR A 99 -8.87 -21.03 -13.39
N ASN A 100 -8.00 -20.37 -12.63
CA ASN A 100 -8.21 -19.01 -12.18
C ASN A 100 -7.90 -18.02 -13.32
N ASN A 101 -8.87 -17.17 -13.67
CA ASN A 101 -8.80 -16.15 -14.71
C ASN A 101 -9.16 -14.75 -14.19
N LEU A 102 -8.98 -14.51 -12.88
CA LEU A 102 -9.22 -13.21 -12.25
C LEU A 102 -8.52 -12.10 -13.05
N SER A 103 -9.25 -11.07 -13.43
CA SER A 103 -8.70 -9.98 -14.24
C SER A 103 -8.25 -8.79 -13.38
N GLN A 104 -9.00 -8.49 -12.32
CA GLN A 104 -8.79 -7.32 -11.47
C GLN A 104 -8.89 -7.65 -9.98
N LEU A 105 -7.93 -7.16 -9.20
CA LEU A 105 -7.94 -7.17 -7.74
C LEU A 105 -7.81 -5.73 -7.24
N GLU A 106 -8.74 -5.28 -6.42
CA GLU A 106 -8.76 -3.91 -5.89
C GLU A 106 -8.77 -3.93 -4.36
N ILE A 107 -7.85 -3.19 -3.75
CA ILE A 107 -7.73 -3.05 -2.30
C ILE A 107 -7.83 -1.58 -1.98
N VAL A 108 -8.92 -1.19 -1.30
CA VAL A 108 -9.26 0.21 -1.09
C VAL A 108 -9.50 0.46 0.40
N HIS A 109 -8.89 1.49 0.99
CA HIS A 109 -9.14 1.83 2.40
C HIS A 109 -8.92 0.68 3.40
N CYS A 110 -8.10 -0.31 3.04
CA CYS A 110 -7.83 -1.46 3.88
C CYS A 110 -6.52 -1.30 4.64
N THR A 111 -6.44 -1.95 5.79
CA THR A 111 -5.18 -2.12 6.52
C THR A 111 -4.88 -3.59 6.63
N TRP A 112 -3.87 -4.07 5.91
CA TRP A 112 -3.26 -5.36 6.18
C TRP A 112 -2.12 -5.16 7.15
N VAL A 113 -2.25 -5.69 8.36
CA VAL A 113 -1.27 -5.50 9.43
C VAL A 113 0.13 -5.93 8.94
N PRO A 114 1.10 -5.02 8.82
CA PRO A 114 2.48 -5.36 8.50
C PRO A 114 3.00 -6.37 9.53
N GLY A 115 3.56 -7.47 9.03
CA GLY A 115 3.98 -8.58 9.88
C GLY A 115 2.87 -9.50 10.40
N ARG A 116 1.69 -9.46 9.76
CA ARG A 116 0.46 -10.26 9.99
C ARG A 116 -0.26 -10.01 11.31
N THR A 117 0.46 -9.91 12.40
CA THR A 117 -0.08 -9.69 13.75
C THR A 117 0.95 -8.95 14.60
N LEU A 118 0.50 -8.35 15.71
CA LEU A 118 1.38 -7.68 16.66
C LEU A 118 1.41 -8.45 18.00
N ASP A 119 2.53 -8.39 18.71
CA ASP A 119 2.62 -8.83 20.10
C ASP A 119 2.02 -7.78 21.07
N ALA A 120 2.09 -8.06 22.37
CA ALA A 120 1.57 -7.16 23.40
C ALA A 120 2.33 -5.82 23.51
N ASP A 121 3.57 -5.76 23.02
CA ASP A 121 4.40 -4.55 22.99
C ASP A 121 4.23 -3.77 21.68
N GLY A 122 3.44 -4.30 20.74
CA GLY A 122 3.16 -3.70 19.43
C GLY A 122 4.20 -4.02 18.36
N ASN A 123 5.08 -5.00 18.58
CA ASN A 123 6.04 -5.44 17.56
C ASN A 123 5.39 -6.44 16.59
N PRO A 124 5.76 -6.42 15.30
CA PRO A 124 5.29 -7.43 14.34
C PRO A 124 5.76 -8.83 14.72
N LEU A 125 4.83 -9.79 14.82
CA LEU A 125 5.14 -11.19 15.15
C LEU A 125 5.82 -11.95 13.99
N THR A 126 5.56 -11.55 12.74
CA THR A 126 6.22 -12.14 11.57
C THR A 126 6.78 -11.04 10.67
N PRO A 127 7.89 -10.39 11.05
CA PRO A 127 8.52 -9.35 10.25
C PRO A 127 8.72 -9.78 8.79
N ALA A 128 8.59 -8.83 7.86
CA ALA A 128 8.65 -9.07 6.41
C ALA A 128 7.59 -10.01 5.83
N ALA A 129 6.58 -10.43 6.61
CA ALA A 129 5.54 -11.31 6.13
C ALA A 129 4.80 -10.74 4.92
N VAL A 130 4.55 -11.62 3.96
CA VAL A 130 3.73 -11.34 2.79
C VAL A 130 2.28 -11.19 3.22
N SER A 131 1.67 -10.04 2.86
CA SER A 131 0.24 -9.78 3.02
C SER A 131 -0.55 -10.14 1.77
N ILE A 132 0.03 -9.98 0.58
CA ILE A 132 -0.65 -10.25 -0.69
C ILE A 132 0.30 -10.99 -1.63
N SER A 133 -0.16 -12.12 -2.17
CA SER A 133 0.55 -12.93 -3.16
C SER A 133 -0.30 -13.13 -4.41
N VAL A 134 0.25 -12.83 -5.59
CA VAL A 134 -0.41 -12.99 -6.89
C VAL A 134 0.48 -13.85 -7.77
N ALA A 135 0.14 -15.13 -7.84
CA ALA A 135 0.81 -16.08 -8.72
C ALA A 135 0.23 -16.07 -10.14
N LEU A 136 -0.94 -15.46 -10.33
CA LEU A 136 -1.65 -15.44 -11.60
C LEU A 136 -1.13 -14.35 -12.55
N ALA A 137 -0.83 -14.75 -13.78
CA ALA A 137 -0.42 -13.83 -14.84
C ALA A 137 -1.58 -12.92 -15.30
N ASN A 138 -1.25 -11.76 -15.89
CA ASN A 138 -2.21 -10.81 -16.48
C ASN A 138 -3.25 -10.20 -15.52
N VAL A 139 -3.18 -10.45 -14.21
CA VAL A 139 -3.97 -9.74 -13.20
C VAL A 139 -3.52 -8.29 -13.09
N SER A 140 -4.47 -7.36 -13.07
CA SER A 140 -4.23 -5.96 -12.69
C SER A 140 -4.63 -5.75 -11.24
N VAL A 141 -3.66 -5.42 -10.39
CA VAL A 141 -3.85 -5.15 -8.97
C VAL A 141 -3.77 -3.65 -8.72
N SER A 142 -4.76 -3.10 -8.03
CA SER A 142 -4.73 -1.73 -7.53
C SER A 142 -4.83 -1.70 -6.01
N ILE A 143 -4.01 -0.85 -5.39
CA ILE A 143 -4.00 -0.60 -3.95
C ILE A 143 -4.11 0.90 -3.74
N GLU A 144 -5.24 1.35 -3.18
CA GLU A 144 -5.56 2.75 -2.98
C GLU A 144 -5.87 3.06 -1.52
N ARG A 145 -5.20 4.08 -0.97
CA ARG A 145 -5.37 4.55 0.42
C ARG A 145 -5.36 3.40 1.43
N ALA A 146 -4.41 2.49 1.24
CA ALA A 146 -4.30 1.29 2.06
C ALA A 146 -2.90 1.14 2.64
N ILE A 147 -2.82 0.40 3.74
CA ILE A 147 -1.57 -0.06 4.33
C ILE A 147 -1.48 -1.55 4.05
N THR A 148 -0.34 -2.01 3.52
CA THR A 148 -0.07 -3.43 3.33
C THR A 148 1.26 -3.84 3.90
N GLY A 149 1.40 -5.13 4.24
CA GLY A 149 2.72 -5.75 4.37
C GLY A 149 3.38 -6.01 3.02
N ALA A 150 4.32 -6.95 3.00
CA ALA A 150 5.06 -7.28 1.79
C ALA A 150 4.16 -7.89 0.68
N LEU A 151 4.52 -7.62 -0.57
CA LEU A 151 3.76 -7.98 -1.76
C LEU A 151 4.60 -8.92 -2.65
N ARG A 152 4.00 -9.99 -3.16
CA ARG A 152 4.64 -10.95 -4.06
C ARG A 152 3.80 -11.13 -5.30
N MET A 153 4.38 -10.89 -6.48
CA MET A 153 3.60 -10.91 -7.71
C MET A 153 4.43 -11.43 -8.87
N VAL A 154 3.87 -12.29 -9.72
CA VAL A 154 4.55 -12.75 -10.93
C VAL A 154 4.80 -11.61 -11.92
N PRO A 155 5.91 -11.64 -12.67
CA PRO A 155 6.30 -10.54 -13.55
C PRO A 155 5.24 -10.20 -14.62
N GLU A 156 4.39 -11.16 -15.01
CA GLU A 156 3.33 -11.00 -16.01
C GLU A 156 2.11 -10.20 -15.52
N SER A 157 1.99 -9.96 -14.22
CA SER A 157 0.92 -9.15 -13.63
C SER A 157 1.27 -7.65 -13.60
N ARG A 158 0.36 -6.81 -13.08
CA ARG A 158 0.55 -5.37 -12.91
C ARG A 158 0.12 -4.92 -11.52
N LEU A 159 0.88 -4.01 -10.92
CA LEU A 159 0.59 -3.39 -9.62
C LEU A 159 0.52 -1.87 -9.76
N ALA A 160 -0.56 -1.26 -9.30
CA ALA A 160 -0.72 0.18 -9.20
C ALA A 160 -0.98 0.59 -7.74
N LEU A 161 -0.13 1.47 -7.20
CA LEU A 161 -0.23 2.01 -5.84
C LEU A 161 -0.65 3.49 -5.89
N PHE A 162 -1.62 3.86 -5.06
CA PHE A 162 -2.09 5.24 -4.93
C PHE A 162 -2.28 5.59 -3.44
N ASP A 163 -1.64 6.67 -2.97
CA ASP A 163 -1.81 7.16 -1.60
C ASP A 163 -1.63 6.06 -0.52
N SER A 164 -0.73 5.10 -0.75
CA SER A 164 -0.65 3.84 0.02
C SER A 164 0.71 3.62 0.67
N ILE A 165 0.72 2.77 1.70
CA ILE A 165 1.93 2.32 2.38
C ILE A 165 2.11 0.81 2.14
N VAL A 166 3.29 0.42 1.66
CA VAL A 166 3.73 -0.99 1.63
C VAL A 166 4.89 -1.12 2.61
N ASP A 167 4.72 -1.89 3.68
CA ASP A 167 5.69 -1.98 4.77
C ASP A 167 6.16 -3.41 5.04
N ALA A 168 7.42 -3.69 4.70
CA ALA A 168 8.09 -4.96 5.01
C ALA A 168 8.66 -4.99 6.43
N THR A 169 8.29 -4.05 7.30
CA THR A 169 8.72 -3.86 8.70
C THR A 169 10.20 -3.48 8.90
N ASP A 170 11.02 -3.55 7.85
CA ASP A 170 12.40 -3.04 7.83
C ASP A 170 12.77 -2.63 6.40
N ALA A 171 13.60 -1.59 6.24
CA ALA A 171 14.12 -1.15 4.95
C ALA A 171 15.05 -2.19 4.27
N GLU A 172 15.60 -3.17 4.99
CA GLU A 172 16.36 -4.31 4.44
C GLU A 172 15.49 -5.49 4.02
N ALA A 173 14.25 -5.56 4.52
CA ALA A 173 13.33 -6.62 4.18
C ALA A 173 12.78 -6.46 2.76
N VAL A 174 12.26 -7.53 2.16
CA VAL A 174 11.74 -7.50 0.79
C VAL A 174 10.27 -7.05 0.80
N ALA A 175 10.02 -5.81 0.37
CA ALA A 175 8.67 -5.26 0.26
C ALA A 175 7.94 -5.70 -1.01
N PHE A 176 8.66 -5.78 -2.13
CA PHE A 176 8.06 -6.19 -3.41
C PHE A 176 9.05 -6.97 -4.27
N SER A 177 8.63 -8.14 -4.75
CA SER A 177 9.40 -9.02 -5.64
C SER A 177 8.49 -10.04 -6.32
N GLY A 178 9.09 -10.93 -7.12
CA GLY A 178 8.51 -12.20 -7.51
C GLY A 178 8.27 -13.12 -6.30
N LEU A 179 7.65 -14.27 -6.53
CA LEU A 179 7.18 -15.20 -5.49
C LEU A 179 8.29 -15.80 -4.60
N ASP A 180 9.55 -15.67 -4.99
CA ASP A 180 10.74 -16.28 -4.38
C ASP A 180 11.59 -15.28 -3.56
N ASP A 181 11.04 -14.10 -3.24
CA ASP A 181 11.74 -13.00 -2.55
C ASP A 181 12.95 -12.43 -3.31
N ASN A 182 13.16 -12.79 -4.59
CA ASN A 182 14.40 -12.44 -5.29
C ASN A 182 14.21 -12.11 -6.78
N SER A 183 13.40 -12.86 -7.51
CA SER A 183 13.09 -12.60 -8.91
C SER A 183 12.30 -11.28 -9.07
N PRO A 184 12.31 -10.67 -10.27
CA PRO A 184 11.52 -9.47 -10.51
C PRO A 184 10.02 -9.75 -10.32
N GLY A 185 9.36 -8.86 -9.58
CA GLY A 185 7.91 -8.85 -9.46
C GLY A 185 7.21 -8.28 -10.69
N ALA A 186 5.91 -8.01 -10.55
CA ALA A 186 5.07 -7.37 -11.56
C ALA A 186 5.62 -6.01 -12.07
N THR A 187 5.03 -5.51 -13.16
CA THR A 187 5.19 -4.08 -13.51
C THR A 187 4.58 -3.22 -12.40
N LEU A 188 5.34 -2.23 -11.90
CA LEU A 188 4.94 -1.34 -10.82
C LEU A 188 4.66 0.07 -11.34
N SER A 189 3.47 0.58 -11.03
CA SER A 189 3.14 2.01 -11.04
C SER A 189 2.82 2.46 -9.62
N ALA A 190 3.31 3.63 -9.22
CA ALA A 190 3.08 4.16 -7.88
C ALA A 190 2.96 5.68 -7.92
N THR A 191 1.93 6.20 -7.26
CA THR A 191 1.73 7.64 -7.08
C THR A 191 1.53 7.93 -5.61
N ALA A 192 2.22 8.95 -5.10
CA ALA A 192 2.02 9.45 -3.74
C ALA A 192 2.05 8.32 -2.69
N SER A 193 2.98 7.37 -2.81
CA SER A 193 3.00 6.15 -1.98
C SER A 193 4.35 5.99 -1.27
N THR A 194 4.33 5.36 -0.11
CA THR A 194 5.54 5.05 0.68
C THR A 194 5.77 3.54 0.68
N VAL A 195 6.97 3.10 0.30
CA VAL A 195 7.38 1.69 0.39
C VAL A 195 8.56 1.57 1.34
N ILE A 196 8.44 0.74 2.36
CA ILE A 196 9.49 0.44 3.35
C ILE A 196 9.95 -1.00 3.09
N GLY A 197 11.18 -1.12 2.63
CA GLY A 197 11.79 -2.38 2.20
C GLY A 197 12.19 -2.38 0.73
N LYS A 198 12.99 -3.36 0.37
CA LYS A 198 13.56 -3.53 -0.97
C LYS A 198 12.49 -3.85 -2.01
N ILE A 199 12.72 -3.36 -3.23
CA ILE A 199 11.82 -3.51 -4.37
C ILE A 199 12.57 -4.09 -5.56
N HIS A 200 12.13 -5.24 -6.06
CA HIS A 200 12.58 -5.78 -7.33
C HIS A 200 11.37 -5.97 -8.24
N ALA A 201 11.28 -5.16 -9.30
CA ALA A 201 10.17 -5.19 -10.25
C ALA A 201 10.68 -5.55 -11.65
N ARG A 202 9.81 -6.14 -12.49
CA ARG A 202 10.12 -6.30 -13.91
C ARG A 202 10.36 -4.94 -14.58
N GLU A 203 9.53 -3.98 -14.25
CA GLU A 203 9.49 -2.66 -14.88
C GLU A 203 8.83 -1.65 -13.94
N PHE A 204 9.30 -0.42 -13.94
CA PHE A 204 8.56 0.73 -13.42
C PHE A 204 7.91 1.45 -14.59
N ASP A 205 6.58 1.48 -14.62
CA ASP A 205 5.86 2.23 -15.64
C ASP A 205 5.85 3.73 -15.27
N THR A 206 5.11 4.11 -14.22
CA THR A 206 5.17 5.47 -13.66
C THR A 206 5.34 5.44 -12.15
N VAL A 207 6.41 6.07 -11.65
CA VAL A 207 6.59 6.33 -10.21
C VAL A 207 6.68 7.84 -9.98
N ASN A 208 5.72 8.41 -9.25
CA ASN A 208 5.60 9.85 -9.02
C ASN A 208 5.29 10.18 -7.55
N ASN A 209 5.94 11.20 -6.98
CA ASN A 209 5.68 11.66 -5.61
C ASN A 209 5.83 10.57 -4.53
N CYS A 210 6.67 9.56 -4.75
CA CYS A 210 6.81 8.41 -3.84
C CYS A 210 8.01 8.52 -2.90
N ILE A 211 7.98 7.76 -1.82
CA ILE A 211 9.16 7.48 -0.99
C ILE A 211 9.43 5.98 -1.04
N LEU A 212 10.56 5.59 -1.62
CA LEU A 212 11.05 4.21 -1.63
C LEU A 212 12.19 4.12 -0.61
N LEU A 213 11.86 3.74 0.63
CA LEU A 213 12.80 3.59 1.73
C LEU A 213 13.35 2.16 1.76
N ALA A 214 14.50 1.95 1.13
CA ALA A 214 15.12 0.64 1.03
C ALA A 214 16.63 0.71 1.24
N ARG A 215 17.21 -0.33 1.81
CA ARG A 215 18.67 -0.49 1.96
C ARG A 215 19.04 -1.96 1.73
N LEU A 216 20.28 -2.20 1.29
CA LEU A 216 20.83 -3.55 1.22
C LEU A 216 21.55 -3.85 2.53
N SER A 217 21.38 -5.06 3.05
CA SER A 217 22.24 -5.55 4.12
C SER A 217 23.63 -5.90 3.59
N ALA A 218 24.62 -6.08 4.47
CA ALA A 218 25.98 -6.44 4.04
C ALA A 218 26.06 -7.82 3.37
N ALA A 219 25.12 -8.73 3.67
CA ALA A 219 25.06 -10.08 3.12
C ALA A 219 24.05 -10.20 1.97
N ASP A 220 23.50 -9.09 1.49
CA ASP A 220 22.46 -9.08 0.47
C ASP A 220 22.99 -9.52 -0.90
N THR A 221 22.18 -10.29 -1.62
CA THR A 221 22.50 -10.78 -2.97
C THR A 221 21.91 -9.87 -4.06
N TRP A 222 21.06 -8.93 -3.68
CA TRP A 222 20.42 -8.01 -4.62
C TRP A 222 21.42 -6.99 -5.17
N ASN A 223 21.30 -6.68 -6.46
CA ASN A 223 22.17 -5.71 -7.13
C ASN A 223 21.96 -4.26 -6.66
N ALA A 224 20.76 -3.95 -6.19
CA ALA A 224 20.37 -2.64 -5.68
C ALA A 224 19.15 -2.78 -4.76
N PRO A 225 18.95 -1.87 -3.78
CA PRO A 225 17.80 -1.92 -2.87
C PRO A 225 16.46 -1.63 -3.58
N VAL A 226 16.52 -0.88 -4.69
CA VAL A 226 15.39 -0.70 -5.62
C VAL A 226 15.92 -1.01 -7.01
N TRP A 227 15.33 -2.01 -7.66
CA TRP A 227 15.84 -2.61 -8.89
C TRP A 227 14.71 -2.91 -9.87
N THR A 228 14.90 -2.50 -11.12
CA THR A 228 14.07 -2.89 -12.26
C THR A 228 14.90 -3.61 -13.32
N GLU A 229 14.38 -4.69 -13.89
CA GLU A 229 15.01 -5.39 -15.02
C GLU A 229 14.96 -4.57 -16.32
N ARG A 230 13.81 -3.94 -16.62
CA ARG A 230 13.61 -3.10 -17.81
C ARG A 230 13.75 -1.62 -17.48
N LYS A 231 14.84 -1.00 -17.95
CA LYS A 231 15.14 0.44 -17.75
C LYS A 231 14.85 1.35 -18.96
N GLN A 232 14.56 0.75 -20.12
CA GLN A 232 14.36 1.49 -21.37
C GLN A 232 12.96 2.13 -21.48
N THR A 233 12.06 1.75 -20.57
CA THR A 233 10.66 2.19 -20.52
C THR A 233 10.37 2.77 -19.13
N GLY A 234 9.43 3.71 -19.09
CA GLY A 234 8.94 4.33 -17.87
C GLY A 234 9.80 5.45 -17.31
N CYS A 235 9.38 6.01 -16.18
CA CYS A 235 10.10 7.07 -15.49
C CYS A 235 9.84 7.06 -13.97
N VAL A 236 10.85 7.54 -13.23
CA VAL A 236 10.71 7.87 -11.81
C VAL A 236 10.85 9.38 -11.68
N ARG A 237 9.91 10.02 -11.01
CA ARG A 237 9.87 11.48 -10.91
C ARG A 237 9.43 11.97 -9.54
N PHE A 238 9.97 13.11 -9.11
CA PHE A 238 9.58 13.80 -7.86
C PHE A 238 9.52 12.88 -6.65
N SER A 239 10.39 11.87 -6.61
CA SER A 239 10.33 10.78 -5.63
C SER A 239 11.65 10.67 -4.88
N PHE A 240 11.59 10.15 -3.66
CA PHE A 240 12.77 9.71 -2.92
C PHE A 240 13.03 8.23 -3.17
N LEU A 241 14.27 7.87 -3.46
CA LEU A 241 14.72 6.47 -3.59
C LEU A 241 16.23 6.36 -3.33
N PRO A 242 16.76 5.18 -2.98
CA PRO A 242 18.18 5.04 -2.68
C PRO A 242 19.06 5.47 -3.86
N PHE A 243 20.18 6.14 -3.58
CA PHE A 243 21.02 6.72 -4.62
C PHE A 243 21.49 5.66 -5.64
N ASN A 244 21.86 4.48 -5.16
CA ASN A 244 22.30 3.33 -5.94
C ASN A 244 21.17 2.49 -6.59
N ALA A 245 19.92 2.96 -6.58
CA ALA A 245 18.81 2.26 -7.23
C ALA A 245 19.03 2.07 -8.76
N ILE A 246 18.71 0.89 -9.28
CA ILE A 246 18.80 0.56 -10.69
C ILE A 246 17.39 0.65 -11.28
N VAL A 247 17.03 1.85 -11.77
CA VAL A 247 15.66 2.19 -12.23
C VAL A 247 15.71 2.90 -13.60
N PRO A 248 14.56 3.14 -14.26
CA PRO A 248 14.49 4.01 -15.44
C PRO A 248 14.93 5.46 -15.14
N ARG A 249 14.80 6.35 -16.13
CA ARG A 249 15.21 7.75 -15.99
C ARG A 249 14.58 8.39 -14.75
N ARG A 250 15.43 9.01 -13.93
CA ARG A 250 15.04 9.84 -12.79
C ARG A 250 14.83 11.29 -13.23
N TYR A 251 13.75 11.91 -12.81
CA TYR A 251 13.45 13.32 -13.06
C TYR A 251 13.09 14.02 -11.75
N ARG A 252 13.92 14.97 -11.29
CA ARG A 252 13.68 15.70 -10.03
C ARG A 252 13.54 14.79 -8.79
N CYS A 253 14.14 13.60 -8.81
CA CYS A 253 14.16 12.70 -7.66
C CYS A 253 15.24 13.10 -6.66
N GLN A 254 15.03 12.71 -5.40
CA GLN A 254 16.02 12.81 -4.34
C GLN A 254 16.53 11.43 -3.91
N PRO A 255 17.79 11.33 -3.49
CA PRO A 255 18.84 12.31 -3.67
C PRO A 255 19.25 12.43 -5.16
N ASP A 256 19.62 13.65 -5.58
CA ASP A 256 20.05 13.96 -6.96
C ASP A 256 21.57 13.87 -7.18
N SER A 257 22.35 13.78 -6.09
CA SER A 257 23.81 13.70 -6.11
C SER A 257 24.33 12.81 -4.98
N ALA A 258 25.58 12.35 -5.09
CA ALA A 258 26.22 11.58 -4.03
C ALA A 258 26.38 12.37 -2.72
N ASP A 259 26.49 13.70 -2.79
CA ASP A 259 26.53 14.55 -1.61
C ASP A 259 25.16 14.66 -0.94
N SER A 260 24.11 14.94 -1.74
CA SER A 260 22.72 14.92 -1.28
C SER A 260 22.38 13.57 -0.64
N ALA A 261 22.86 12.45 -1.21
CA ALA A 261 22.63 11.10 -0.69
C ALA A 261 23.21 10.86 0.72
N ARG A 262 24.26 11.59 1.11
CA ARG A 262 24.84 11.49 2.45
C ARG A 262 24.09 12.33 3.50
N ARG A 263 23.32 13.32 3.06
CA ARG A 263 22.68 14.32 3.94
C ARG A 263 21.16 14.20 3.98
N LEU A 264 20.55 13.75 2.90
CA LEU A 264 19.10 13.60 2.76
C LEU A 264 18.69 12.17 3.09
N SER A 265 17.80 12.07 4.08
CA SER A 265 17.04 10.86 4.36
C SER A 265 15.65 11.28 4.84
N PRO A 266 14.57 10.62 4.37
CA PRO A 266 13.24 10.81 4.92
C PRO A 266 13.28 10.48 6.41
N ARG A 267 12.72 11.35 7.25
CA ARG A 267 12.55 11.08 8.67
C ARG A 267 11.08 10.91 8.93
N PHE A 268 10.72 9.90 9.68
CA PHE A 268 9.33 9.63 10.02
C PHE A 268 9.11 9.90 11.51
N THR A 269 7.90 10.32 11.86
CA THR A 269 7.50 10.43 13.27
C THR A 269 7.48 9.05 13.91
N SER A 270 6.92 8.06 13.21
CA SER A 270 7.03 6.64 13.54
C SER A 270 7.03 5.77 12.28
N LEU A 271 7.82 4.70 12.29
CA LEU A 271 7.72 3.58 11.35
C LEU A 271 7.20 2.29 12.02
N ASN A 272 6.88 2.34 13.31
CA ASN A 272 6.30 1.21 14.00
C ASN A 272 4.79 1.25 13.78
N PHE A 273 4.26 0.24 13.08
CA PHE A 273 2.82 0.11 12.88
C PHE A 273 2.08 0.04 14.23
N GLY A 274 0.91 0.66 14.32
CA GLY A 274 0.13 0.77 15.56
C GLY A 274 0.50 1.97 16.45
N GLN A 275 1.62 2.65 16.19
CA GLN A 275 1.95 3.93 16.84
C GLN A 275 1.27 5.10 16.11
N ALA A 276 1.01 6.18 16.85
CA ALA A 276 0.50 7.42 16.28
C ALA A 276 1.44 7.98 15.21
N ALA A 277 0.87 8.66 14.20
CA ALA A 277 1.61 9.24 13.09
C ALA A 277 2.48 8.22 12.31
N TYR A 278 2.11 6.94 12.32
CA TYR A 278 2.77 5.89 11.54
C TYR A 278 2.86 6.27 10.05
N GLY A 279 4.08 6.22 9.50
CA GLY A 279 4.37 6.55 8.11
C GLY A 279 4.34 8.04 7.78
N GLN A 280 3.99 8.92 8.72
CA GLN A 280 4.00 10.36 8.53
C GLN A 280 5.42 10.91 8.59
N LEU A 281 5.78 11.80 7.66
CA LEU A 281 7.05 12.50 7.71
C LEU A 281 7.15 13.37 8.97
N SER A 282 8.29 13.27 9.65
CA SER A 282 8.68 14.16 10.72
C SER A 282 8.95 15.55 10.16
N GLN A 283 8.64 16.59 10.95
CA GLN A 283 8.99 17.99 10.65
C GLN A 283 10.50 18.23 10.52
N LEU A 284 11.33 17.31 11.03
CA LEU A 284 12.78 17.36 10.87
C LEU A 284 13.26 16.80 9.52
N THR A 285 12.34 16.33 8.67
CA THR A 285 12.66 15.91 7.31
C THR A 285 13.12 17.11 6.48
N ALA A 286 14.14 16.90 5.66
CA ALA A 286 14.66 17.95 4.78
C ALA A 286 13.58 18.46 3.81
N GLU A 287 13.58 19.77 3.54
CA GLU A 287 12.63 20.41 2.62
C GLU A 287 12.64 19.79 1.22
N ALA A 288 13.78 19.28 0.76
CA ALA A 288 13.90 18.60 -0.53
C ALA A 288 12.99 17.36 -0.67
N ILE A 289 12.55 16.77 0.45
CA ILE A 289 11.60 15.65 0.51
C ILE A 289 10.23 16.16 0.94
N TRP A 290 10.17 17.01 1.98
CA TRP A 290 8.92 17.55 2.51
C TRP A 290 8.18 18.47 1.53
N ARG A 291 8.85 19.11 0.59
CA ARG A 291 8.27 19.91 -0.52
C ARG A 291 8.67 19.37 -1.89
N GLY A 292 9.06 18.11 -1.94
CA GLY A 292 9.74 17.52 -3.09
C GLY A 292 8.80 16.98 -4.19
N ALA A 293 7.50 16.93 -3.93
CA ALA A 293 6.51 16.50 -4.92
C ALA A 293 6.42 17.48 -6.09
N ASP A 294 5.79 17.05 -7.19
CA ASP A 294 5.60 17.85 -8.40
C ASP A 294 4.84 19.17 -8.20
N ASP A 295 3.99 19.24 -7.18
CA ASP A 295 3.19 20.39 -6.79
C ASP A 295 3.70 21.11 -5.52
N GLU A 296 4.95 20.83 -5.13
CA GLU A 296 5.60 21.34 -3.91
C GLU A 296 4.97 20.85 -2.59
N SER A 297 4.11 19.82 -2.65
CA SER A 297 3.67 19.07 -1.48
C SER A 297 4.73 18.05 -1.03
N GLU A 298 4.39 17.24 -0.02
CA GLU A 298 5.27 16.20 0.49
C GLU A 298 5.26 14.97 -0.41
N MET A 299 6.39 14.27 -0.48
CA MET A 299 6.46 12.95 -1.11
C MET A 299 5.86 11.89 -0.17
N GLY A 300 5.34 10.79 -0.72
CA GLY A 300 4.87 9.62 0.01
C GLY A 300 3.36 9.60 0.28
N ALA A 301 2.91 8.62 1.06
CA ALA A 301 1.49 8.31 1.31
C ALA A 301 0.64 9.49 1.82
N PHE A 302 1.25 10.43 2.53
CA PHE A 302 0.58 11.57 3.14
C PHE A 302 0.47 12.80 2.22
N HIS A 303 0.98 12.71 0.98
CA HIS A 303 0.94 13.78 -0.03
C HIS A 303 -0.44 14.44 -0.16
N HIS A 304 -1.51 13.63 -0.14
CA HIS A 304 -2.91 14.07 -0.26
C HIS A 304 -3.40 15.01 0.86
N LEU A 305 -2.68 15.10 1.97
CA LEU A 305 -3.00 16.03 3.06
C LEU A 305 -2.52 17.46 2.78
N TYR A 306 -1.63 17.63 1.79
CA TYR A 306 -1.05 18.91 1.40
C TYR A 306 -0.44 19.69 2.58
N ALA A 307 0.18 18.98 3.54
CA ALA A 307 0.71 19.57 4.76
C ALA A 307 1.67 20.76 4.51
N PRO A 308 2.62 20.70 3.55
CA PRO A 308 3.54 21.81 3.29
C PRO A 308 2.86 23.05 2.71
N GLN A 309 1.80 22.85 1.93
CA GLN A 309 1.00 23.93 1.35
C GLN A 309 0.09 24.54 2.40
N ARG A 310 -0.57 23.73 3.26
CA ARG A 310 -1.36 24.20 4.40
C ARG A 310 -0.52 25.01 5.38
N ASP A 311 0.68 24.53 5.71
CA ASP A 311 1.66 25.25 6.52
C ASP A 311 2.02 26.60 5.89
N ARG A 312 2.40 26.60 4.60
CA ARG A 312 2.74 27.83 3.86
C ARG A 312 1.59 28.83 3.85
N ASN A 313 0.38 28.38 3.53
CA ASN A 313 -0.81 29.23 3.46
C ASN A 313 -1.12 29.86 4.82
N LEU A 314 -1.03 29.08 5.91
CA LEU A 314 -1.25 29.59 7.25
C LEU A 314 -0.19 30.63 7.65
N ARG A 315 1.09 30.39 7.36
CA ARG A 315 2.17 31.36 7.61
C ARG A 315 2.00 32.66 6.82
N ILE A 316 1.47 32.59 5.61
CA ILE A 316 1.15 33.78 4.81
C ILE A 316 0.03 34.57 5.50
N ARG A 317 -1.07 33.91 5.87
CA ARG A 317 -2.20 34.57 6.56
C ARG A 317 -1.82 35.15 7.92
N LEU A 318 -0.99 34.46 8.71
CA LEU A 318 -0.51 35.01 9.97
C LEU A 318 0.32 36.28 9.73
N ARG A 319 1.21 36.30 8.74
CA ARG A 319 1.98 37.52 8.41
C ARG A 319 1.11 38.68 7.94
N GLU A 320 0.02 38.40 7.21
CA GLU A 320 -0.89 39.42 6.69
C GLU A 320 -1.82 40.00 7.77
N TYR A 321 -2.31 39.16 8.69
CA TYR A 321 -3.41 39.52 9.59
C TYR A 321 -3.02 39.60 11.08
N LEU A 322 -1.81 39.21 11.46
CA LEU A 322 -1.35 39.33 12.85
C LEU A 322 -1.16 40.81 13.22
N ARG A 323 -1.79 41.22 14.32
CA ARG A 323 -1.72 42.60 14.80
C ARG A 323 -0.32 42.92 15.28
N VAL A 324 0.07 44.19 15.14
CA VAL A 324 1.34 44.71 15.66
C VAL A 324 1.47 44.40 17.16
N GLY A 325 2.64 43.91 17.57
CA GLY A 325 2.94 43.56 18.96
C GLY A 325 2.52 42.15 19.37
N LEU A 326 1.96 41.34 18.47
CA LEU A 326 1.68 39.92 18.70
C LEU A 326 2.68 39.04 17.95
N GLU A 327 2.98 37.88 18.53
CA GLU A 327 3.76 36.81 17.89
C GLU A 327 2.89 35.56 17.79
N ALA A 328 3.03 34.81 16.70
CA ALA A 328 2.31 33.57 16.46
C ALA A 328 3.27 32.46 16.04
N GLY A 329 3.12 31.29 16.67
CA GLY A 329 3.82 30.06 16.31
C GLY A 329 2.84 29.02 15.76
N LEU A 330 3.34 28.11 14.93
CA LEU A 330 2.60 26.93 14.52
C LEU A 330 2.97 25.76 15.42
N PHE A 331 1.96 25.21 16.08
CA PHE A 331 2.06 24.02 16.90
C PHE A 331 1.29 22.91 16.19
N TYR A 332 1.91 21.76 16.07
CA TYR A 332 1.32 20.61 15.41
C TYR A 332 0.87 19.64 16.49
N GLU A 333 -0.39 19.21 16.40
CA GLU A 333 -0.95 18.20 17.27
C GLU A 333 -0.48 16.82 16.78
N THR A 334 0.01 16.00 17.71
CA THR A 334 0.46 14.63 17.48
C THR A 334 -0.57 13.64 17.97
#